data_AF-T2IKD3-F1
#
_entry.id   AF-T2IKD3-F1
#
_cell.length_a   1.000
_cell.length_b   1.000
_cell.length_c   1.000
_cell.angle_alpha   90.00
_cell.angle_beta   90.00
_cell.angle_gamma   90.00
#
_symmetry.space_group_name_H-M   'P 1'
#
loop_
_entity.id
_entity.type
_entity.pdbx_description
1 polymer ?
#
loop_
_entity_poly.entity_id
_entity_poly.type
_entity_poly.pdbx_seq_one_letter_code
_entity_poly.pdbx_strand_id
1 'polypeptide(L)'
;MTHWKDPIHPGEILADEIEEIGLNIYGIAKKIDISEEQLKLIIEGKSNLNAEVALRLGKFFNTGANFWMNLQQAYDLEIAEVQLGDKLNMITPYENIK
;
A
#
# COMPACT_ATOMS: atom_id res chain seq x y z
N MET A 1 -19.77 16.67 0.99
CA MET A 1 -18.35 16.99 1.25
C MET A 1 -17.54 16.22 0.23
N THR A 2 -16.60 16.87 -0.42
CA THR A 2 -15.91 16.45 -1.65
C THR A 2 -15.13 15.15 -1.47
N HIS A 3 -15.64 14.04 -2.01
CA HIS A 3 -14.91 12.76 -2.10
C HIS A 3 -14.07 12.82 -3.38
N TRP A 4 -12.79 13.17 -3.28
CA TRP A 4 -11.88 13.22 -4.42
C TRP A 4 -10.73 12.24 -4.20
N LYS A 5 -10.59 11.37 -5.21
CA LYS A 5 -9.71 10.21 -5.40
C LYS A 5 -10.09 8.98 -4.56
N ASP A 6 -10.33 7.88 -5.29
CA ASP A 6 -10.36 6.54 -4.73
C ASP A 6 -9.07 6.28 -3.91
N PRO A 7 -9.12 5.44 -2.86
CA PRO A 7 -7.94 5.13 -2.06
C PRO A 7 -6.79 4.66 -2.94
N ILE A 8 -5.61 5.27 -2.77
CA ILE A 8 -4.45 5.00 -3.62
C ILE A 8 -3.73 3.75 -3.13
N HIS A 9 -3.72 2.69 -3.93
CA HIS A 9 -3.01 1.48 -3.55
C HIS A 9 -1.49 1.71 -3.63
N PRO A 10 -0.67 1.16 -2.70
CA PRO A 10 0.81 1.29 -2.78
C PRO A 10 1.41 0.78 -4.09
N GLY A 11 0.71 -0.14 -4.75
CA GLY A 11 1.04 -0.65 -6.07
C GLY A 11 1.06 0.40 -7.18
N GLU A 12 0.21 1.44 -7.09
CA GLU A 12 0.23 2.57 -8.03
C GLU A 12 1.51 3.38 -7.88
N ILE A 13 1.88 3.72 -6.63
CA ILE A 13 3.14 4.41 -6.34
C ILE A 13 4.34 3.56 -6.77
N LEU A 14 4.28 2.24 -6.54
CA LEU A 14 5.31 1.33 -7.01
C LEU A 14 5.41 1.32 -8.54
N ALA A 15 4.29 1.38 -9.26
CA ALA A 15 4.31 1.45 -10.73
C ALA A 15 5.05 2.68 -11.24
N ASP A 16 4.79 3.85 -10.63
CA ASP A 16 5.46 5.11 -10.98
C ASP A 16 6.98 5.04 -10.74
N GLU A 17 7.41 4.51 -9.60
CA GLU A 17 8.83 4.30 -9.27
C GLU A 17 9.54 3.35 -10.26
N ILE A 18 8.82 2.33 -10.73
CA ILE A 18 9.31 1.36 -11.72
C ILE A 18 9.47 2.02 -13.10
N GLU A 19 8.49 2.84 -13.50
CA GLU A 19 8.53 3.60 -14.75
C GLU A 19 9.70 4.59 -14.76
N GLU A 20 9.93 5.30 -13.64
CA GLU A 20 11.01 6.29 -13.52
C GLU A 20 12.40 5.66 -13.72
N ILE A 21 12.63 4.47 -13.17
CA ILE A 21 13.93 3.78 -13.30
C ILE A 21 14.08 2.97 -14.61
N GLY A 22 13.02 2.89 -15.42
CA GLY A 22 13.03 2.24 -16.74
C GLY A 22 13.30 0.73 -16.72
N LEU A 23 13.08 0.06 -15.58
CA LEU A 23 13.21 -1.39 -15.46
C LEU A 23 11.85 -2.07 -15.60
N ASN A 24 11.83 -3.28 -16.16
CA ASN A 24 10.60 -4.07 -16.21
C ASN A 24 10.35 -4.83 -14.89
N ILE A 25 9.10 -5.25 -14.68
CA ILE A 25 8.63 -5.97 -13.49
C ILE A 25 9.51 -7.22 -13.23
N TYR A 26 9.78 -8.03 -14.25
CA TYR A 26 10.65 -9.21 -14.15
C TYR A 26 12.04 -8.86 -13.57
N GLY A 27 12.67 -7.81 -14.09
CA GLY A 27 14.00 -7.38 -13.69
C GLY A 27 14.04 -6.93 -12.23
N ILE A 28 12.99 -6.26 -11.76
CA ILE A 28 12.88 -5.80 -10.38
C ILE A 28 12.58 -6.97 -9.45
N ALA A 29 11.61 -7.82 -9.78
CA ALA A 29 11.27 -9.00 -8.99
C ALA A 29 12.51 -9.87 -8.73
N LYS A 30 13.36 -10.06 -9.75
CA LYS A 30 14.64 -10.77 -9.60
C LYS A 30 15.64 -10.05 -8.69
N LYS A 31 15.71 -8.71 -8.74
CA LYS A 31 16.65 -7.92 -7.90
C LYS A 31 16.22 -7.87 -6.43
N ILE A 32 14.92 -7.89 -6.18
CA ILE A 32 14.35 -7.86 -4.82
C ILE A 32 14.05 -9.27 -4.29
N ASP A 33 14.29 -10.30 -5.10
CA ASP A 33 14.16 -11.72 -4.76
C ASP A 33 12.73 -12.10 -4.31
N ILE A 34 11.76 -11.76 -5.17
CA ILE A 34 10.36 -12.23 -5.09
C ILE A 34 9.88 -12.75 -6.45
N SER A 35 8.73 -13.41 -6.51
CA SER A 35 8.16 -13.84 -7.79
C SER A 35 7.64 -12.64 -8.59
N GLU A 36 7.76 -12.71 -9.92
CA GLU A 36 7.19 -11.68 -10.82
C GLU A 36 5.67 -11.58 -10.65
N GLU A 37 5.00 -12.71 -10.44
CA GLU A 37 3.55 -12.77 -10.19
C GLU A 37 3.17 -12.00 -8.92
N GLN A 38 3.91 -12.17 -7.82
CA GLN A 38 3.66 -11.44 -6.58
C GLN A 38 3.82 -9.93 -6.79
N LEU A 39 4.91 -9.50 -7.44
CA LEU A 39 5.14 -8.07 -7.73
C LEU A 39 4.03 -7.50 -8.61
N LYS A 40 3.62 -8.24 -9.64
CA LYS A 40 2.55 -7.84 -10.55
C LYS A 40 1.21 -7.68 -9.84
N LEU A 41 0.83 -8.62 -8.96
CA LEU A 41 -0.42 -8.52 -8.20
C LEU A 41 -0.45 -7.31 -7.27
N ILE A 42 0.70 -6.94 -6.69
CA ILE A 42 0.81 -5.73 -5.87
C ILE A 42 0.62 -4.49 -6.74
N ILE A 43 1.33 -4.39 -7.87
CA ILE A 43 1.21 -3.27 -8.83
C ILE A 43 -0.24 -3.12 -9.34
N GLU A 44 -0.93 -4.23 -9.61
CA GLU A 44 -2.32 -4.23 -10.07
C GLU A 44 -3.35 -3.96 -8.95
N GLY A 45 -2.93 -3.72 -7.70
CA GLY A 45 -3.84 -3.50 -6.57
C GLY A 45 -4.62 -4.74 -6.13
N LYS A 46 -4.19 -5.93 -6.54
CA LYS A 46 -4.86 -7.21 -6.25
C LYS A 46 -4.28 -7.92 -5.02
N SER A 47 -3.15 -7.46 -4.51
CA SER A 47 -2.51 -7.98 -3.32
C SER A 47 -1.88 -6.86 -2.51
N ASN A 48 -2.00 -6.94 -1.19
CA ASN A 48 -1.40 -5.98 -0.28
C ASN A 48 0.13 -6.12 -0.27
N LEU A 49 0.80 -4.98 -0.10
CA LEU A 49 2.21 -4.91 0.19
C LEU A 49 2.45 -5.29 1.65
N ASN A 50 3.10 -6.43 1.88
CA ASN A 50 3.41 -6.92 3.23
C ASN A 50 4.81 -6.46 3.71
N ALA A 51 5.13 -6.72 4.97
CA ALA A 51 6.39 -6.30 5.58
C ALA A 51 7.65 -6.88 4.91
N GLU A 52 7.59 -8.11 4.39
CA GLU A 52 8.72 -8.72 3.67
C GLU A 52 9.00 -7.96 2.37
N VAL A 53 7.96 -7.70 1.58
CA VAL A 53 8.08 -6.92 0.34
C VAL A 53 8.53 -5.49 0.64
N ALA A 54 8.00 -4.87 1.70
CA ALA A 54 8.41 -3.53 2.14
C ALA A 54 9.91 -3.45 2.46
N LEU A 55 10.45 -4.44 3.18
CA LEU A 55 11.89 -4.51 3.49
C LEU A 55 12.73 -4.61 2.22
N ARG A 56 12.30 -5.44 1.27
CA ARG A 56 13.01 -5.66 0.01
C ARG A 56 12.97 -4.42 -0.89
N LEU A 57 11.80 -3.81 -1.07
CA LEU A 57 11.64 -2.56 -1.82
C LEU A 57 12.38 -1.39 -1.16
N GLY A 58 12.26 -1.26 0.16
CA GLY A 58 12.94 -0.22 0.92
C GLY A 58 14.47 -0.31 0.81
N LYS A 59 15.01 -1.52 0.73
CA LYS A 59 16.44 -1.75 0.47
C LYS A 59 16.81 -1.44 -0.98
N PHE A 60 15.97 -1.80 -1.94
CA PHE A 60 16.21 -1.61 -3.37
C PHE A 60 16.17 -0.13 -3.78
N PHE A 61 15.14 0.60 -3.37
CA PHE A 61 14.93 2.03 -3.67
C PHE A 61 15.63 2.97 -2.68
N ASN A 62 16.26 2.44 -1.62
CA ASN A 62 16.87 3.23 -0.55
C ASN A 62 15.88 4.19 0.16
N THR A 63 14.60 3.80 0.24
CA THR A 63 13.52 4.55 0.92
C THR A 63 13.22 4.03 2.32
N GLY A 64 13.64 2.80 2.64
CA GLY A 64 13.31 2.11 3.88
C GLY A 64 11.92 1.48 3.90
N ALA A 65 11.73 0.45 4.72
CA ALA A 65 10.49 -0.34 4.74
C ALA A 65 9.26 0.44 5.23
N ASN A 66 9.46 1.35 6.17
CA ASN A 66 8.38 2.14 6.76
C ASN A 66 7.67 3.00 5.74
N PHE A 67 8.39 3.51 4.73
CA PHE A 67 7.77 4.26 3.64
C PHE A 67 6.65 3.45 2.97
N TRP A 68 6.98 2.23 2.52
CA TRP A 68 6.03 1.33 1.86
C TRP A 68 4.91 0.86 2.79
N MET A 69 5.24 0.52 4.04
CA MET A 69 4.23 0.11 5.02
C MET A 69 3.28 1.25 5.38
N ASN A 70 3.72 2.51 5.38
CA ASN A 70 2.86 3.65 5.64
C ASN A 70 1.86 3.87 4.50
N LEU A 71 2.28 3.66 3.24
CA LEU A 71 1.35 3.67 2.10
C LEU A 71 0.28 2.59 2.25
N GLN A 72 0.67 1.36 2.60
CA GLN A 72 -0.29 0.26 2.78
C GLN A 72 -1.27 0.55 3.92
N GLN A 73 -0.76 1.05 5.06
CA GLN A 73 -1.61 1.42 6.19
C GLN A 73 -2.61 2.52 5.85
N ALA A 74 -2.17 3.55 5.11
CA ALA A 74 -3.06 4.62 4.68
C ALA A 74 -4.18 4.09 3.79
N TYR A 75 -3.83 3.29 2.77
CA TYR A 75 -4.81 2.64 1.88
C TYR A 75 -5.79 1.74 2.65
N ASP A 76 -5.29 0.88 3.54
CA ASP A 76 -6.12 -0.05 4.31
C ASP A 76 -7.09 0.71 5.24
N LEU A 77 -6.64 1.81 5.86
CA LEU A 77 -7.48 2.67 6.69
C LEU A 77 -8.58 3.35 5.87
N GLU A 78 -8.25 3.96 4.74
CA GLU A 78 -9.24 4.63 3.88
C GLU A 78 -10.30 3.65 3.38
N ILE A 79 -9.89 2.45 2.95
CA ILE A 79 -10.82 1.39 2.54
C ILE A 79 -11.71 0.96 3.72
N ALA A 80 -11.13 0.76 4.91
CA ALA A 80 -11.88 0.36 6.09
C ALA A 80 -12.87 1.44 6.55
N GLU A 81 -12.49 2.72 6.49
CA GLU A 81 -13.36 3.85 6.80
C GLU A 81 -14.58 3.88 5.88
N VAL A 82 -14.37 3.72 4.57
CA VAL A 82 -15.46 3.66 3.58
C VAL A 82 -16.38 2.45 3.84
N GLN A 83 -15.82 1.28 4.15
CA GLN A 83 -16.60 0.07 4.41
C GLN A 83 -17.41 0.13 5.70
N LEU A 84 -16.85 0.72 6.76
CA LEU A 84 -17.52 0.85 8.04
C LEU A 84 -18.57 1.96 8.02
N GLY A 85 -18.31 3.06 7.32
CA GLY A 85 -19.23 4.18 7.15
C GLY A 85 -19.85 4.62 8.47
N ASP A 86 -21.18 4.69 8.51
CA ASP A 86 -21.93 5.14 9.70
C ASP A 86 -21.73 4.27 10.94
N LYS A 87 -21.25 3.02 10.82
CA LYS A 87 -20.97 2.16 11.98
C LYS A 87 -19.88 2.75 12.87
N LEU A 88 -18.91 3.49 12.30
CA LEU A 88 -17.89 4.19 13.09
C LEU A 88 -18.51 5.26 13.99
N ASN A 89 -19.52 5.99 13.50
CA ASN A 89 -20.20 7.05 14.24
C ASN A 89 -21.02 6.52 15.42
N MET A 90 -21.37 5.23 15.42
CA MET A 90 -22.10 4.58 16.51
C MET A 90 -21.18 4.15 17.67
N ILE A 91 -19.86 4.20 17.49
CA ILE A 91 -18.90 3.84 18.53
C ILE A 91 -18.82 5.00 19.52
N THR A 92 -19.15 4.73 20.78
CA THR A 92 -19.03 5.73 21.85
C THR A 92 -17.56 5.78 22.31
N PRO A 93 -16.89 6.95 22.27
CA PRO A 93 -15.54 7.11 22.79
C PRO A 93 -15.45 6.71 24.27
N TYR A 94 -14.33 6.10 24.66
CA TYR A 94 -14.09 5.65 26.04
C TYR A 94 -14.30 6.76 27.08
N GLU A 95 -13.94 7.99 26.73
CA GLU A 95 -14.10 9.18 27.56
C GLU A 95 -15.57 9.48 27.92
N ASN A 96 -16.52 9.06 27.07
CA ASN A 96 -17.96 9.29 27.25
C ASN A 96 -18.68 8.11 27.94
N ILE A 97 -17.97 7.04 28.27
CA ILE A 97 -18.51 5.85 28.96
C ILE A 97 -18.28 5.93 30.47
N LYS A 98 -17.44 6.87 30.94
CA LYS A 98 -17.14 7.10 32.36
C LYS A 98 -18.06 8.11 33.01
#